data_AF-A0A9P0E8Z3-F1
#
_entry.id   AF-A0A9P0E8Z3-F1
#
_cell.length_a   1.000
_cell.length_b   1.000
_cell.length_c   1.000
_cell.angle_alpha   90.00
_cell.angle_beta   90.00
_cell.angle_gamma   90.00
#
_symmetry.space_group_name_H-M   'P 1'
#
loop_
_entity.id
_entity.type
_entity.pdbx_description
1 polymer ?
#
loop_
_entity_poly.entity_id
_entity_poly.type
_entity_poly.pdbx_seq_one_letter_code
_entity_poly.pdbx_strand_id
1 'polypeptide(L)'
;MLNKSRRLLLGVFILLTVDVIWVFSSELTKYIYNQEAFQKPFFSTYIKTSMLTIYLLGLFCYPPWRDYFGKQPAYTQLETELEEDIIQPDDDTSLSPPTYVPIKWPEKVEKGSGTESDDSSLQKVVKFCKLAEVRHMSETNATDAFWARLSYQASLRAGHLTKSNSSKLSIDQIAKIALYFCFLWFLANYTFQAALAYAEASLVSLLSSSSSIFTLLLASIFPANSSDKFTLSKLIAVIISIVGLSIVSISDSKLDLKLPLGVILSLVSAFFYASYLVFLKRMVDSEEKLEIPMFFGFVGLFNFILLWPTFFVLHYCKWELFEWPNKNQWCFLIINGLIGTVLSEALWLWGCLLTSSLIATLALSLTIPLSIVSDMILSICPPSFLFYIGSIPVIASFVFITFLTHYDNMDPVLQGVKKVLSLSEEERLTESEIEQRESLINVNEDHEA
;
A
#
# COMPACT_ATOMS: atom_id res chain seq x y z
N MET A 1 -13.34 4.16 -10.60
CA MET A 1 -11.88 4.21 -10.81
C MET A 1 -11.40 5.63 -10.56
N LEU A 2 -10.48 5.85 -9.61
CA LEU A 2 -9.87 7.17 -9.40
C LEU A 2 -9.02 7.54 -10.61
N ASN A 3 -9.03 8.82 -10.99
CA ASN A 3 -8.11 9.35 -11.99
C ASN A 3 -6.65 9.21 -11.47
N LYS A 4 -5.68 8.97 -12.36
CA LYS A 4 -4.28 8.67 -11.97
C LYS A 4 -3.70 9.73 -11.02
N SER A 5 -3.93 11.01 -11.31
CA SER A 5 -3.47 12.12 -10.47
C SER A 5 -4.12 12.12 -9.09
N ARG A 6 -5.41 11.76 -8.99
CA ARG A 6 -6.11 11.64 -7.71
C ARG A 6 -5.58 10.46 -6.90
N ARG A 7 -5.25 9.35 -7.58
CA ARG A 7 -4.63 8.17 -6.95
C ARG A 7 -3.27 8.51 -6.34
N LEU A 8 -2.41 9.19 -7.10
CA LEU A 8 -1.09 9.63 -6.63
C LEU A 8 -1.21 10.64 -5.48
N LEU A 9 -2.10 11.63 -5.60
CA LEU A 9 -2.33 12.62 -4.55
C LEU A 9 -2.86 11.98 -3.26
N LEU A 10 -3.78 11.01 -3.36
CA LEU A 10 -4.25 10.24 -2.22
C LEU A 10 -3.10 9.47 -1.56
N GLY A 11 -2.27 8.78 -2.34
CA GLY A 11 -1.13 8.04 -1.82
C GLY A 11 -0.11 8.92 -1.12
N VAL A 12 0.23 10.09 -1.69
CA VAL A 12 1.11 11.08 -1.06
C VAL A 12 0.51 11.62 0.25
N PHE A 13 -0.78 11.94 0.25
CA PHE A 13 -1.48 12.39 1.46
C PHE A 13 -1.45 11.33 2.57
N ILE A 14 -1.66 10.07 2.23
CA ILE A 14 -1.57 8.95 3.18
C ILE A 14 -0.15 8.84 3.73
N LEU A 15 0.89 8.88 2.89
CA LEU A 15 2.29 8.81 3.34
C LEU A 15 2.65 9.95 4.30
N LEU A 16 2.26 11.19 4.00
CA LEU A 16 2.50 12.33 4.90
C LEU A 16 1.73 12.18 6.24
N THR A 17 0.52 11.61 6.19
CA THR A 17 -0.24 11.32 7.41
C THR A 17 0.47 10.26 8.26
N VAL A 18 1.02 9.23 7.62
CA VAL A 18 1.82 8.20 8.27
C VAL A 18 3.06 8.80 8.93
N ASP A 19 3.78 9.69 8.25
CA ASP A 19 4.97 10.34 8.81
C ASP A 19 4.64 11.09 10.11
N VAL A 20 3.52 11.82 10.14
CA VAL A 20 3.04 12.52 11.35
C VAL A 20 2.70 11.52 12.46
N ILE A 21 2.01 10.42 12.13
CA ILE A 21 1.68 9.36 13.10
C ILE A 21 2.96 8.73 13.68
N TRP A 22 3.96 8.45 12.84
CA TRP A 22 5.24 7.89 13.28
C TRP A 22 6.02 8.85 14.17
N VAL A 23 6.07 10.14 13.84
CA VAL A 23 6.69 11.15 14.71
C VAL A 23 5.99 11.19 16.07
N PHE A 24 4.66 11.26 16.10
CA PHE A 24 3.90 11.27 17.36
C PHE A 24 4.08 9.96 18.16
N SER A 25 4.11 8.81 17.47
CA SER A 25 4.38 7.50 18.07
C SER A 25 5.80 7.41 18.66
N SER A 26 6.78 8.04 18.02
CA SER A 26 8.16 8.12 18.52
C SER A 26 8.25 8.95 19.80
N GLU A 27 7.55 10.09 19.86
CA GLU A 27 7.45 10.91 21.08
C GLU A 27 6.74 10.18 22.23
N LEU A 28 5.64 9.49 21.92
CA LEU A 28 4.95 8.66 22.90
C LEU A 28 5.86 7.55 23.44
N THR A 29 6.72 6.97 22.59
CA THR A 29 7.69 5.97 23.01
C THR A 29 8.77 6.57 23.92
N LYS A 30 9.31 7.75 23.58
CA LYS A 30 10.25 8.50 24.43
C LYS A 30 9.62 8.80 25.80
N TYR A 31 8.35 9.19 25.83
CA TYR A 31 7.60 9.43 27.06
C TYR A 31 7.49 8.19 27.96
N ILE A 32 7.15 7.02 27.38
CA ILE A 32 7.09 5.74 28.12
C ILE A 32 8.44 5.36 28.72
N TYR A 33 9.53 5.57 27.98
CA TYR A 33 10.88 5.22 28.45
C TYR A 33 11.39 6.16 29.54
N ASN A 34 11.09 7.46 29.43
CA ASN A 34 11.63 8.47 30.35
C ASN A 34 10.78 8.68 31.60
N GLN A 35 9.45 8.72 31.50
CA GLN A 35 8.57 9.03 32.63
C GLN A 35 8.07 7.78 33.38
N GLU A 36 7.76 6.71 32.63
CA GLU A 36 7.27 5.44 33.21
C GLU A 36 8.40 4.42 33.43
N ALA A 37 9.67 4.79 33.15
CA ALA A 37 10.89 4.00 33.38
C ALA A 37 10.86 2.57 32.80
N PHE A 38 10.12 2.33 31.72
CA PHE A 38 9.98 1.00 31.12
C PHE A 38 10.99 0.77 29.98
N GLN A 39 12.25 0.54 30.33
CA GLN A 39 13.37 0.39 29.38
C GLN A 39 13.50 -1.03 28.81
N LYS A 40 12.46 -1.50 28.11
CA LYS A 40 12.37 -2.87 27.56
C LYS A 40 12.06 -2.82 26.04
N PRO A 41 13.05 -2.49 25.19
CA PRO A 41 12.84 -2.21 23.77
C PRO A 41 12.44 -3.44 22.95
N PHE A 42 12.95 -4.63 23.29
CA PHE A 42 12.54 -5.85 22.61
C PHE A 42 11.09 -6.21 22.96
N PHE A 43 10.73 -6.16 24.25
CA PHE A 43 9.36 -6.42 24.70
C PHE A 43 8.34 -5.46 24.08
N SER A 44 8.65 -4.15 24.06
CA SER A 44 7.77 -3.15 23.43
C SER A 44 7.56 -3.42 21.95
N THR A 45 8.65 -3.69 21.21
CA THR A 45 8.59 -4.01 19.78
C THR A 45 7.83 -5.30 19.52
N TYR A 46 8.07 -6.36 20.31
CA TYR A 46 7.38 -7.63 20.17
C TYR A 46 5.86 -7.49 20.35
N ILE A 47 5.40 -6.78 21.39
CA ILE A 47 3.97 -6.58 21.60
C ILE A 47 3.37 -5.81 20.43
N LYS A 48 3.95 -4.66 20.08
CA LYS A 48 3.46 -3.80 18.99
C LYS A 48 3.32 -4.56 17.68
N THR A 49 4.34 -5.34 17.31
CA THR A 49 4.38 -6.09 16.05
C THR A 49 3.47 -7.32 16.07
N SER A 50 3.31 -7.98 17.23
CA SER A 50 2.35 -9.07 17.41
C SER A 50 0.90 -8.59 17.32
N MET A 51 0.62 -7.32 17.65
CA MET A 51 -0.73 -6.74 17.51
C MET A 51 -1.21 -6.67 16.06
N LEU A 52 -0.33 -6.77 15.05
CA LEU A 52 -0.74 -6.92 13.65
C LEU A 52 -1.59 -8.18 13.43
N THR A 53 -1.45 -9.20 14.26
CA THR A 53 -2.29 -10.42 14.24
C THR A 53 -3.78 -10.12 14.48
N ILE A 54 -4.12 -8.96 15.07
CA ILE A 54 -5.51 -8.53 15.25
C ILE A 54 -6.24 -8.43 13.90
N TYR A 55 -5.54 -8.16 12.80
CA TYR A 55 -6.16 -8.18 11.48
C TYR A 55 -6.68 -9.57 11.08
N LEU A 56 -6.07 -10.66 11.56
CA LEU A 56 -6.61 -12.01 11.37
C LEU A 56 -7.85 -12.25 12.23
N LEU A 57 -7.94 -11.65 13.42
CA LEU A 57 -9.14 -11.73 14.25
C LEU A 57 -10.34 -11.05 13.56
N GLY A 58 -10.11 -9.98 12.81
CA GLY A 58 -11.12 -9.36 11.97
C GLY A 58 -11.71 -10.31 10.92
N LEU A 59 -10.97 -11.33 10.47
CA LEU A 59 -11.49 -12.35 9.53
C LEU A 59 -12.61 -13.19 10.16
N PHE A 60 -12.57 -13.40 11.48
CA PHE A 60 -13.59 -14.14 12.21
C PHE A 60 -14.83 -13.29 12.53
N CYS A 61 -14.65 -11.97 12.70
CA CYS A 61 -15.72 -11.06 13.11
C CYS A 61 -16.40 -10.33 11.94
N TYR A 62 -15.72 -10.15 10.80
CA TYR A 62 -16.22 -9.37 9.66
C TYR A 62 -16.62 -10.29 8.49
N PRO A 63 -17.93 -10.44 8.18
CA PRO A 63 -18.42 -11.37 7.15
C PRO A 63 -17.76 -11.23 5.76
N PRO A 64 -17.52 -10.01 5.23
CA PRO A 64 -16.87 -9.82 3.92
C PRO A 64 -15.46 -10.39 3.82
N TRP A 65 -14.74 -10.50 4.95
CA TRP A 65 -13.41 -11.09 5.00
C TRP A 65 -13.45 -12.60 5.11
N ARG A 66 -14.56 -13.18 5.59
CA ARG A 66 -14.80 -14.62 5.62
C ARG A 66 -15.14 -15.16 4.24
N ASP A 67 -15.79 -14.35 3.40
CA ASP A 67 -16.12 -14.69 2.01
C ASP A 67 -14.87 -14.98 1.16
N TYR A 68 -13.69 -14.52 1.59
CA TYR A 68 -12.40 -14.87 0.97
C TYR A 68 -11.98 -16.34 1.16
N PHE A 69 -12.38 -16.96 2.27
CA PHE A 69 -12.15 -18.39 2.53
C PHE A 69 -13.30 -19.25 1.99
N GLY A 70 -14.47 -18.65 1.72
CA GLY A 70 -15.59 -19.32 1.07
C GLY A 70 -15.25 -19.68 -0.37
N LYS A 71 -15.79 -20.80 -0.87
CA LYS A 71 -15.76 -21.10 -2.31
C LYS A 71 -16.40 -19.93 -3.04
N GLN A 72 -15.65 -19.26 -3.92
CA GLN A 72 -16.22 -18.18 -4.71
C GLN A 72 -17.33 -18.74 -5.59
N PRO A 73 -18.54 -18.15 -5.57
CA PRO A 73 -19.56 -18.52 -6.53
C PRO A 73 -19.03 -18.15 -7.93
N ALA A 74 -18.97 -19.14 -8.81
CA ALA A 74 -18.54 -18.98 -10.19
C ALA A 74 -19.62 -18.24 -10.99
N TYR A 75 -19.79 -16.94 -10.73
CA TYR A 75 -20.47 -16.09 -11.69
C TYR A 75 -19.51 -15.83 -12.86
N THR A 76 -19.44 -16.79 -13.78
CA THR A 76 -18.76 -16.63 -15.06
C THR A 76 -19.69 -15.80 -15.94
N GLN A 77 -19.32 -14.55 -16.23
CA GLN A 77 -19.88 -13.88 -17.40
C GLN A 77 -19.47 -14.74 -18.60
N LEU A 78 -20.42 -15.45 -19.21
CA LEU A 78 -20.22 -16.07 -20.51
C LEU A 78 -19.85 -14.94 -21.48
N GLU A 79 -18.56 -14.82 -21.79
CA GLU A 79 -18.14 -14.10 -22.98
C GLU A 79 -18.79 -14.83 -24.17
N THR A 80 -19.35 -14.05 -25.10
CA THR A 80 -20.09 -14.56 -26.25
C THR A 80 -19.15 -15.22 -27.27
N GLU A 81 -18.37 -16.21 -26.85
CA GLU A 81 -17.81 -17.20 -27.76
C GLU A 81 -18.74 -18.40 -27.73
N LEU A 82 -19.47 -18.56 -28.83
CA LEU A 82 -20.35 -19.69 -29.10
C LEU A 82 -19.49 -20.95 -29.27
N GLU A 83 -19.03 -21.53 -28.17
CA GLU A 83 -18.70 -22.96 -28.16
C GLU A 83 -19.92 -23.70 -27.60
N GLU A 84 -20.57 -24.45 -28.49
CA GLU A 84 -21.68 -25.35 -28.15
C GLU A 84 -21.15 -26.48 -27.26
N ASP A 85 -21.10 -26.24 -25.95
CA ASP A 85 -20.89 -27.31 -24.99
C ASP A 85 -22.11 -28.25 -25.01
N ILE A 86 -21.83 -29.53 -25.25
CA ILE A 86 -22.82 -30.61 -25.26
C ILE A 86 -23.34 -30.77 -23.82
N ILE A 87 -24.52 -30.21 -23.54
CA ILE A 87 -25.24 -30.40 -22.28
C ILE A 87 -25.69 -31.86 -22.21
N GLN A 88 -25.07 -32.67 -21.36
CA GLN A 88 -25.62 -33.95 -20.95
C GLN A 88 -26.84 -33.69 -20.04
N PRO A 89 -28.00 -34.32 -20.29
CA PRO A 89 -29.15 -34.17 -19.42
C PRO A 89 -28.91 -34.99 -18.14
N ASP A 90 -28.57 -34.31 -17.05
CA ASP A 90 -28.64 -34.90 -15.71
C ASP A 90 -30.13 -35.09 -15.34
N ASP A 91 -30.56 -36.35 -15.30
CA ASP A 91 -31.95 -36.79 -15.10
C ASP A 91 -32.43 -36.74 -13.63
N ASP A 92 -31.67 -36.11 -12.73
CA ASP A 92 -32.01 -36.05 -11.31
C ASP A 92 -32.86 -34.81 -11.00
N THR A 93 -34.16 -35.02 -10.75
CA THR A 93 -35.09 -33.97 -10.31
C THR A 93 -34.63 -33.35 -8.99
N SER A 94 -33.93 -32.21 -9.06
CA SER A 94 -33.21 -31.56 -7.96
C SER A 94 -34.08 -30.77 -6.97
N LEU A 95 -35.37 -31.06 -6.88
CA LEU A 95 -36.34 -30.29 -6.08
C LEU A 95 -36.95 -31.14 -4.96
N SER A 96 -37.16 -30.52 -3.80
CA SER A 96 -37.84 -31.12 -2.67
C SER A 96 -39.31 -31.45 -3.00
N PRO A 97 -39.95 -32.35 -2.23
CA PRO A 97 -41.39 -32.50 -2.29
C PRO A 97 -42.12 -31.17 -2.05
N PRO A 98 -43.32 -30.99 -2.63
CA PRO A 98 -44.06 -29.73 -2.58
C PRO A 98 -44.52 -29.40 -1.15
N THR A 99 -44.25 -28.16 -0.73
CA THR A 99 -44.74 -27.60 0.53
C THR A 99 -45.70 -26.44 0.24
N TYR A 100 -46.92 -26.48 0.78
CA TYR A 100 -47.95 -25.48 0.50
C TYR A 100 -47.97 -24.39 1.58
N VAL A 101 -47.69 -23.14 1.20
CA VAL A 101 -47.61 -21.99 2.11
C VAL A 101 -48.74 -21.00 1.80
N PRO A 102 -49.49 -20.49 2.81
CA PRO A 102 -50.56 -19.53 2.57
C PRO A 102 -50.04 -18.21 2.01
N ILE A 103 -50.66 -17.73 0.94
CA ILE A 103 -50.34 -16.45 0.29
C ILE A 103 -50.96 -15.32 1.10
N LYS A 104 -50.10 -14.45 1.67
CA LYS A 104 -50.54 -13.20 2.29
C LYS A 104 -50.83 -12.18 1.20
N TRP A 105 -52.10 -12.07 0.81
CA TRP A 105 -52.55 -10.98 -0.03
C TRP A 105 -52.58 -9.69 0.80
N PRO A 106 -52.10 -8.55 0.28
CA PRO A 106 -52.35 -7.27 0.94
C PRO A 106 -53.86 -7.11 1.07
N GLU A 107 -54.35 -6.91 2.30
CA GLU A 107 -55.76 -6.68 2.57
C GLU A 107 -56.23 -5.50 1.72
N LYS A 108 -57.05 -5.79 0.70
CA LYS A 108 -57.81 -4.76 0.02
C LYS A 108 -58.72 -4.16 1.08
N VAL A 109 -58.52 -2.90 1.40
CA VAL A 109 -59.45 -2.09 2.20
C VAL A 109 -60.83 -2.18 1.55
N GLU A 110 -61.72 -2.97 2.14
CA GLU A 110 -63.12 -3.03 1.74
C GLU A 110 -63.77 -1.68 2.09
N LYS A 111 -63.94 -0.81 1.09
CA LYS A 111 -64.90 0.29 1.21
C LYS A 111 -66.30 -0.32 1.21
N GLY A 112 -66.80 -0.61 2.40
CA GLY A 112 -68.22 -0.79 2.64
C GLY A 112 -68.95 0.53 2.44
N SER A 113 -69.78 0.62 1.41
CA SER A 113 -70.94 1.51 1.39
C SER A 113 -71.94 0.88 0.44
N GLY A 114 -73.03 0.37 1.00
CA GLY A 114 -74.08 -0.29 0.25
C GLY A 114 -74.81 0.66 -0.67
N THR A 115 -75.37 0.07 -1.72
CA THR A 115 -76.79 0.16 -2.05
C THR A 115 -77.10 -1.06 -2.90
N GLU A 116 -78.10 -1.83 -2.47
CA GLU A 116 -78.71 -2.92 -3.21
C GLU A 116 -79.31 -2.35 -4.49
N SER A 117 -78.81 -2.76 -5.65
CA SER A 117 -79.50 -2.65 -6.92
C SER A 117 -79.07 -3.81 -7.78
N ASP A 118 -80.05 -4.67 -8.07
CA ASP A 118 -79.99 -5.76 -9.02
C ASP A 118 -79.51 -5.24 -10.37
N ASP A 119 -78.26 -5.54 -10.71
CA ASP A 119 -77.85 -5.61 -12.10
C ASP A 119 -77.00 -6.87 -12.28
N SER A 120 -77.60 -7.86 -12.93
CA SER A 120 -77.03 -9.15 -13.26
C SER A 120 -75.92 -9.02 -14.32
N SER A 121 -74.81 -8.42 -13.93
CA SER A 121 -73.51 -8.67 -14.54
C SER A 121 -72.67 -9.42 -13.51
N LEU A 122 -72.65 -10.75 -13.64
CA LEU A 122 -71.76 -11.62 -12.88
C LEU A 122 -70.32 -11.14 -13.10
N GLN A 123 -69.81 -10.28 -12.22
CA GLN A 123 -68.38 -10.08 -12.09
C GLN A 123 -67.83 -11.46 -11.76
N LYS A 124 -67.27 -12.14 -12.77
CA LYS A 124 -66.57 -13.40 -12.60
C LYS A 124 -65.35 -13.11 -11.73
N VAL A 125 -65.55 -13.13 -10.41
CA VAL A 125 -64.46 -13.00 -9.46
C VAL A 125 -63.72 -14.33 -9.50
N VAL A 126 -62.55 -14.32 -10.15
CA VAL A 126 -61.64 -15.46 -10.19
C VAL A 126 -61.14 -15.70 -8.76
N LYS A 127 -61.61 -16.78 -8.13
CA LYS A 127 -61.09 -17.22 -6.83
C LYS A 127 -59.76 -17.93 -7.06
N PHE A 128 -58.67 -17.28 -6.71
CA PHE A 128 -57.35 -17.89 -6.75
C PHE A 128 -57.16 -18.83 -5.55
N CYS A 129 -56.38 -19.90 -5.74
CA CYS A 129 -55.95 -20.75 -4.63
C CYS A 129 -55.18 -19.89 -3.62
N LYS A 130 -55.51 -20.03 -2.34
CA LYS A 130 -54.88 -19.26 -1.25
C LYS A 130 -53.53 -19.84 -0.80
N LEU A 131 -53.09 -20.93 -1.42
CA LEU A 131 -51.85 -21.63 -1.12
C LEU A 131 -50.90 -21.51 -2.31
N ALA A 132 -49.65 -21.14 -2.04
CA ALA A 132 -48.54 -21.23 -2.99
C ALA A 132 -47.81 -22.55 -2.77
N GLU A 133 -47.54 -23.28 -3.85
CA GLU A 133 -46.62 -24.41 -3.83
C GLU A 133 -45.17 -23.90 -3.82
N VAL A 134 -44.42 -24.26 -2.79
CA VAL A 134 -43.01 -23.94 -2.62
C VAL A 134 -42.22 -25.24 -2.65
N ARG A 135 -41.22 -25.31 -3.54
CA ARG A 135 -40.25 -26.40 -3.59
C ARG A 135 -38.88 -25.84 -3.27
N HIS A 136 -38.15 -26.51 -2.39
CA HIS A 136 -36.78 -26.17 -2.05
C HIS A 136 -35.85 -26.83 -3.06
N MET A 137 -34.82 -26.11 -3.47
CA MET A 137 -33.73 -26.64 -4.28
C MET A 137 -32.46 -26.77 -3.43
N SER A 138 -31.50 -27.58 -3.86
CA SER A 138 -30.20 -27.68 -3.19
C SER A 138 -29.52 -26.30 -3.14
N GLU A 139 -28.70 -26.06 -2.11
CA GLU A 139 -27.99 -24.79 -1.95
C GLU A 139 -27.12 -24.44 -3.17
N THR A 140 -26.52 -25.44 -3.82
CA THR A 140 -25.72 -25.28 -5.04
C THR A 140 -26.56 -24.79 -6.21
N ASN A 141 -27.71 -25.41 -6.45
CA ASN A 141 -28.57 -25.04 -7.57
C ASN A 141 -29.29 -23.71 -7.26
N ALA A 142 -29.54 -23.42 -5.97
CA ALA A 142 -30.14 -22.18 -5.50
C ALA A 142 -29.29 -20.96 -5.80
N THR A 143 -27.97 -21.06 -5.59
CA THR A 143 -27.05 -19.96 -5.91
C THR A 143 -27.06 -19.70 -7.42
N ASP A 144 -26.98 -20.74 -8.24
CA ASP A 144 -26.90 -20.59 -9.70
C ASP A 144 -28.22 -20.03 -10.27
N ALA A 145 -29.36 -20.52 -9.79
CA ALA A 145 -30.66 -19.97 -10.15
C ALA A 145 -30.88 -18.53 -9.65
N PHE A 146 -30.30 -18.16 -8.51
CA PHE A 146 -30.31 -16.79 -8.02
C PHE A 146 -29.49 -15.87 -8.94
N TRP A 147 -28.26 -16.26 -9.29
CA TRP A 147 -27.39 -15.52 -10.19
C TRP A 147 -28.02 -15.34 -11.58
N ALA A 148 -28.68 -16.37 -12.11
CA ALA A 148 -29.37 -16.32 -13.39
C ALA A 148 -30.59 -15.37 -13.40
N ARG A 149 -31.18 -15.09 -12.23
CA ARG A 149 -32.34 -14.20 -12.07
C ARG A 149 -31.98 -12.77 -11.69
N LEU A 150 -30.68 -12.45 -11.61
CA LEU A 150 -30.26 -11.08 -11.31
C LEU A 150 -30.74 -10.11 -12.38
N SER A 151 -31.14 -8.91 -11.94
CA SER A 151 -31.40 -7.81 -12.86
C SER A 151 -30.10 -7.41 -13.59
N TYR A 152 -30.22 -6.85 -14.79
CA TYR A 152 -29.07 -6.43 -15.60
C TYR A 152 -28.07 -5.54 -14.84
N GLN A 153 -28.57 -4.59 -14.04
CA GLN A 153 -27.70 -3.73 -13.22
C GLN A 153 -27.00 -4.50 -12.09
N ALA A 154 -27.68 -5.48 -11.49
CA ALA A 154 -27.10 -6.32 -10.45
C ALA A 154 -26.08 -7.31 -11.04
N SER A 155 -26.33 -7.85 -12.23
CA SER A 155 -25.41 -8.75 -12.92
C SER A 155 -24.12 -8.05 -13.37
N LEU A 156 -24.21 -6.79 -13.83
CA LEU A 156 -23.03 -5.96 -14.11
C LEU A 156 -22.19 -5.72 -12.84
N ARG A 157 -22.82 -5.34 -11.71
CA ARG A 157 -22.11 -5.15 -10.44
C ARG A 157 -21.46 -6.44 -9.95
N ALA A 158 -22.18 -7.56 -10.04
CA ALA A 158 -21.67 -8.88 -9.71
C ALA A 158 -20.45 -9.24 -10.58
N GLY A 159 -20.54 -9.04 -11.90
CA GLY A 159 -19.43 -9.25 -12.82
C GLY A 159 -18.20 -8.42 -12.49
N HIS A 160 -18.38 -7.14 -12.13
CA HIS A 160 -17.27 -6.27 -11.68
C HIS A 160 -16.62 -6.78 -10.38
N LEU A 161 -17.42 -7.21 -9.40
CA LEU A 161 -16.92 -7.76 -8.14
C LEU A 161 -16.16 -9.08 -8.36
N THR A 162 -16.69 -9.97 -9.20
CA THR A 162 -16.03 -11.24 -9.55
C THR A 162 -14.71 -10.99 -10.29
N LYS A 163 -14.68 -10.05 -11.24
CA LYS A 163 -13.44 -9.68 -11.96
C LYS A 163 -12.38 -9.07 -11.05
N SER A 164 -12.79 -8.26 -10.06
CA SER A 164 -11.87 -7.75 -9.04
C SER A 164 -11.37 -8.89 -8.15
N ASN A 165 -12.27 -9.77 -7.70
CA ASN A 165 -11.97 -10.93 -6.85
C ASN A 165 -11.11 -12.01 -7.52
N SER A 166 -11.24 -12.22 -8.83
CA SER A 166 -10.37 -13.15 -9.58
C SER A 166 -8.96 -12.60 -9.79
N SER A 167 -8.79 -11.27 -9.75
CA SER A 167 -7.48 -10.61 -9.84
C SER A 167 -6.71 -10.57 -8.50
N LYS A 168 -7.37 -10.90 -7.39
CA LYS A 168 -6.80 -10.90 -6.04
C LYS A 168 -5.95 -12.13 -5.79
N LEU A 169 -4.88 -11.95 -5.02
CA LEU A 169 -3.97 -13.03 -4.66
C LEU A 169 -4.66 -14.05 -3.74
N SER A 170 -4.36 -15.33 -3.96
CA SER A 170 -4.83 -16.40 -3.08
C SER A 170 -4.20 -16.28 -1.69
N ILE A 171 -4.89 -16.81 -0.69
CA ILE A 171 -4.48 -16.76 0.72
C ILE A 171 -3.08 -17.37 0.91
N ASP A 172 -2.81 -18.49 0.24
CA ASP A 172 -1.50 -19.16 0.29
C ASP A 172 -0.39 -18.30 -0.32
N GLN A 173 -0.69 -17.57 -1.40
CA GLN A 173 0.25 -16.62 -1.99
C GLN A 173 0.52 -15.45 -1.03
N ILE A 174 -0.53 -14.89 -0.42
CA ILE A 174 -0.40 -13.80 0.56
C ILE A 174 0.44 -14.26 1.76
N ALA A 175 0.19 -15.45 2.30
CA ALA A 175 0.97 -16.01 3.40
C ALA A 175 2.45 -16.23 3.02
N LYS A 176 2.73 -16.74 1.81
CA LYS A 176 4.11 -16.89 1.31
C LYS A 176 4.82 -15.54 1.17
N ILE A 177 4.14 -14.54 0.59
CA ILE A 177 4.69 -13.17 0.45
C ILE A 177 4.94 -12.55 1.83
N ALA A 178 4.01 -12.70 2.77
CA ALA A 178 4.16 -12.24 4.15
C ALA A 178 5.35 -12.89 4.87
N LEU A 179 5.62 -14.17 4.62
CA LEU A 179 6.79 -14.86 5.19
C LEU A 179 8.11 -14.29 4.64
N TYR A 180 8.23 -14.12 3.32
CA TYR A 180 9.41 -13.50 2.72
C TYR A 180 9.62 -12.06 3.21
N PHE A 181 8.54 -11.29 3.29
CA PHE A 181 8.55 -9.95 3.85
C PHE A 181 9.04 -9.94 5.31
N CYS A 182 8.48 -10.81 6.16
CA CYS A 182 8.83 -10.91 7.57
C CYS A 182 10.33 -11.16 7.77
N PHE A 183 10.94 -12.06 6.98
CA PHE A 183 12.38 -12.34 7.07
C PHE A 183 13.25 -11.12 6.72
N LEU A 184 12.99 -10.47 5.58
CA LEU A 184 13.75 -9.30 5.14
C LEU A 184 13.53 -8.09 6.06
N TRP A 185 12.30 -7.88 6.50
CA TRP A 185 11.92 -6.82 7.41
C TRP A 185 12.57 -7.01 8.79
N PHE A 186 12.61 -8.24 9.31
CA PHE A 186 13.35 -8.53 10.54
C PHE A 186 14.84 -8.23 10.40
N LEU A 187 15.46 -8.63 9.28
CA LEU A 187 16.89 -8.41 9.06
C LEU A 187 17.23 -6.91 8.93
N ALA A 188 16.39 -6.14 8.25
CA ALA A 188 16.51 -4.68 8.19
C ALA A 188 16.43 -4.06 9.60
N ASN A 189 15.37 -4.36 10.36
CA ASN A 189 15.18 -3.79 11.70
C ASN A 189 16.26 -4.22 12.69
N TYR A 190 16.69 -5.48 12.65
CA TYR A 190 17.75 -5.99 13.51
C TYR A 190 19.07 -5.28 13.24
N THR A 191 19.47 -5.15 11.98
CA THR A 191 20.72 -4.46 11.60
C THR A 191 20.66 -2.96 11.90
N PHE A 192 19.49 -2.32 11.77
CA PHE A 192 19.26 -0.94 12.20
C PHE A 192 19.47 -0.75 13.71
N GLN A 193 18.85 -1.60 14.52
CA GLN A 193 18.97 -1.54 15.98
C GLN A 193 20.39 -1.88 16.44
N ALA A 194 21.04 -2.85 15.80
CA ALA A 194 22.44 -3.14 16.06
C ALA A 194 23.35 -1.97 15.68
N ALA A 195 23.05 -1.21 14.62
CA ALA A 195 23.79 0.00 14.27
C ALA A 195 23.70 1.08 15.37
N LEU A 196 22.51 1.27 15.97
CA LEU A 196 22.30 2.21 17.08
C LEU A 196 23.08 1.86 18.36
N ALA A 197 23.47 0.60 18.53
CA ALA A 197 24.33 0.19 19.66
C ALA A 197 25.79 0.63 19.48
N TYR A 198 26.24 0.85 18.23
CA TYR A 198 27.64 1.15 17.91
C TYR A 198 27.87 2.57 17.37
N ALA A 199 26.83 3.23 16.88
CA ALA A 199 26.88 4.56 16.29
C ALA A 199 25.74 5.44 16.79
N GLU A 200 25.88 6.74 16.60
CA GLU A 200 24.89 7.72 17.01
C GLU A 200 23.60 7.67 16.16
N ALA A 201 22.45 7.93 16.79
CA ALA A 201 21.14 7.87 16.14
C ALA A 201 20.99 8.79 14.93
N SER A 202 21.57 10.01 14.98
CA SER A 202 21.58 10.96 13.87
C SER A 202 22.34 10.39 12.66
N LEU A 203 23.54 9.86 12.90
CA LEU A 203 24.41 9.24 11.89
C LEU A 203 23.78 7.97 11.29
N VAL A 204 23.21 7.09 12.12
CA VAL A 204 22.52 5.87 11.67
C VAL A 204 21.31 6.20 10.80
N SER A 205 20.55 7.23 11.16
CA SER A 205 19.38 7.67 10.39
C SER A 205 19.79 8.30 9.05
N LEU A 206 20.87 9.09 9.04
CA LEU A 206 21.47 9.61 7.81
C LEU A 206 21.92 8.48 6.89
N LEU A 207 22.63 7.48 7.40
CA LEU A 207 23.07 6.34 6.60
C LEU A 207 21.88 5.48 6.15
N SER A 208 20.85 5.33 6.97
CA SER A 208 19.61 4.64 6.59
C SER A 208 18.83 5.37 5.50
N SER A 209 18.97 6.69 5.37
CA SER A 209 18.36 7.46 4.27
C SER A 209 18.95 7.13 2.88
N SER A 210 20.15 6.52 2.84
CA SER A 210 20.73 5.97 1.59
C SER A 210 19.90 4.83 0.99
N SER A 211 18.93 4.30 1.74
CA SER A 211 17.95 3.33 1.24
C SER A 211 17.18 3.84 0.02
N SER A 212 17.04 5.16 -0.16
CA SER A 212 16.47 5.77 -1.36
C SER A 212 17.31 5.50 -2.63
N ILE A 213 18.64 5.50 -2.54
CA ILE A 213 19.54 5.12 -3.65
C ILE A 213 19.37 3.64 -3.97
N PHE A 214 19.41 2.77 -2.95
CA PHE A 214 19.23 1.34 -3.14
C PHE A 214 17.85 1.02 -3.72
N THR A 215 16.82 1.76 -3.33
CA THR A 215 15.46 1.61 -3.88
C THR A 215 15.44 2.00 -5.34
N LEU A 216 16.08 3.11 -5.73
CA LEU A 216 16.18 3.53 -7.13
C LEU A 216 16.87 2.44 -7.98
N LEU A 217 18.00 1.93 -7.49
CA LEU A 217 18.78 0.90 -8.18
C LEU A 217 17.99 -0.42 -8.31
N LEU A 218 17.41 -0.91 -7.22
CA LEU A 218 16.65 -2.16 -7.22
C LEU A 218 15.35 -2.05 -8.01
N ALA A 219 14.64 -0.91 -7.91
CA ALA A 219 13.44 -0.66 -8.70
C ALA A 219 13.74 -0.57 -10.20
N SER A 220 14.94 -0.10 -10.58
CA SER A 220 15.37 -0.13 -11.97
C SER A 220 15.75 -1.53 -12.46
N ILE A 221 16.35 -2.38 -11.62
CA ILE A 221 16.71 -3.76 -12.00
C ILE A 221 15.44 -4.63 -12.07
N PHE A 222 14.49 -4.37 -11.16
CA PHE A 222 13.27 -5.15 -11.00
C PHE A 222 12.03 -4.23 -11.05
N PRO A 223 11.70 -3.65 -12.21
CA PRO A 223 10.61 -2.69 -12.32
C PRO A 223 9.26 -3.36 -12.09
N ALA A 224 8.46 -2.79 -11.17
CA ALA A 224 7.07 -3.20 -10.95
C ALA A 224 6.12 -2.39 -11.84
N ASN A 225 6.35 -1.08 -11.96
CA ASN A 225 5.55 -0.17 -12.78
C ASN A 225 6.40 0.65 -13.76
N SER A 226 5.78 1.24 -14.79
CA SER A 226 6.48 2.16 -15.71
C SER A 226 7.08 3.38 -15.00
N SER A 227 6.58 3.72 -13.81
CA SER A 227 7.12 4.76 -12.94
C SER A 227 8.46 4.40 -12.30
N ASP A 228 8.91 3.15 -12.37
CA ASP A 228 10.09 2.65 -11.64
C ASP A 228 11.36 2.63 -12.50
N LYS A 229 11.26 3.05 -13.77
CA LYS A 229 12.42 3.20 -14.67
C LYS A 229 13.46 4.15 -14.08
N PHE A 230 14.74 3.82 -14.25
CA PHE A 230 15.83 4.72 -13.90
C PHE A 230 15.77 5.98 -14.73
N THR A 231 15.83 7.14 -14.07
CA THR A 231 16.00 8.41 -14.77
C THR A 231 16.96 9.33 -14.01
N LEU A 232 17.71 10.16 -14.75
CA LEU A 232 18.67 11.09 -14.15
C LEU A 232 18.01 12.10 -13.20
N SER A 233 16.78 12.52 -13.53
CA SER A 233 16.00 13.41 -12.69
C SER A 233 15.69 12.79 -11.33
N LYS A 234 15.39 11.48 -11.26
CA LYS A 234 15.19 10.77 -9.98
C LYS A 234 16.47 10.67 -9.18
N LEU A 235 17.59 10.39 -9.84
CA LEU A 235 18.89 10.31 -9.17
C LEU A 235 19.26 11.65 -8.52
N ILE A 236 19.06 12.76 -9.24
CA ILE A 236 19.32 14.10 -8.70
C ILE A 236 18.39 14.43 -7.54
N ALA A 237 17.11 14.05 -7.61
CA ALA A 237 16.18 14.20 -6.49
C ALA A 237 16.71 13.50 -5.23
N VAL A 238 17.19 12.27 -5.36
CA VAL A 238 17.77 11.49 -4.25
C VAL A 238 19.07 12.10 -3.73
N ILE A 239 19.94 12.63 -4.60
CA ILE A 239 21.17 13.31 -4.16
C ILE A 239 20.82 14.59 -3.37
N ILE A 240 19.86 15.38 -3.86
CA ILE A 240 19.40 16.60 -3.17
C ILE A 240 18.82 16.25 -1.79
N SER A 241 18.07 15.16 -1.67
CA SER A 241 17.51 14.72 -0.38
C SER A 241 18.60 14.32 0.61
N ILE A 242 19.59 13.53 0.19
CA ILE A 242 20.71 13.10 1.04
C ILE A 242 21.58 14.28 1.46
N VAL A 243 21.84 15.24 0.56
CA VAL A 243 22.59 16.47 0.90
C VAL A 243 21.82 17.29 1.93
N GLY A 244 20.51 17.47 1.75
CA GLY A 244 19.66 18.15 2.73
C GLY A 244 19.69 17.48 4.10
N LEU A 245 19.52 16.17 4.14
CA LEU A 245 19.61 15.38 5.38
C LEU A 245 20.99 15.44 6.03
N SER A 246 22.07 15.48 5.24
CA SER A 246 23.42 15.62 5.75
C SER A 246 23.60 16.94 6.51
N ILE A 247 23.06 18.03 5.96
CA ILE A 247 23.05 19.34 6.62
C ILE A 247 22.21 19.30 7.90
N VAL A 248 21.02 18.68 7.87
CA VAL A 248 20.16 18.50 9.06
C VAL A 248 20.90 17.70 10.14
N SER A 249 21.59 16.62 9.78
CA SER A 249 22.31 15.77 10.73
C SER A 249 23.52 16.47 11.35
N ILE A 250 24.21 17.34 10.61
CA ILE A 250 25.32 18.15 11.15
C ILE A 250 24.79 19.16 12.18
N SER A 251 23.56 19.66 11.99
CA SER A 251 22.95 20.62 12.92
C SER A 251 22.75 20.05 14.33
N ASP A 252 22.64 18.72 14.49
CA ASP A 252 22.38 18.08 15.79
C ASP A 252 23.62 18.05 16.70
N SER A 253 24.76 18.62 16.28
CA SER A 253 26.00 18.88 17.06
C SER A 253 26.63 17.67 17.79
N LYS A 254 26.03 16.50 17.67
CA LYS A 254 26.52 15.23 18.17
C LYS A 254 26.80 14.35 16.95
N LEU A 255 28.03 14.46 16.45
CA LEU A 255 28.55 13.53 15.45
C LEU A 255 29.83 12.97 16.03
N ASP A 256 29.68 12.09 17.01
CA ASP A 256 30.77 11.20 17.37
C ASP A 256 30.86 10.14 16.28
N LEU A 257 31.85 10.24 15.39
CA LEU A 257 32.19 9.20 14.40
C LEU A 257 32.72 7.96 15.15
N LYS A 258 31.82 7.21 15.78
CA LYS A 258 32.10 5.95 16.47
C LYS A 258 32.05 4.79 15.47
N LEU A 259 33.04 3.91 15.62
CA LEU A 259 33.23 2.56 15.07
C LEU A 259 32.72 2.29 13.62
N PRO A 260 33.60 1.84 12.70
CA PRO A 260 33.20 1.52 11.31
C PRO A 260 32.10 0.45 11.21
N LEU A 261 31.94 -0.38 12.25
CA LEU A 261 30.89 -1.38 12.32
C LEU A 261 29.48 -0.76 12.28
N GLY A 262 29.21 0.31 13.03
CA GLY A 262 27.88 0.96 13.04
C GLY A 262 27.51 1.53 11.66
N VAL A 263 28.50 2.04 10.93
CA VAL A 263 28.33 2.53 9.55
C VAL A 263 28.00 1.39 8.59
N ILE A 264 28.71 0.26 8.67
CA ILE A 264 28.44 -0.91 7.82
C ILE A 264 27.05 -1.48 8.13
N LEU A 265 26.71 -1.64 9.40
CA LEU A 265 25.42 -2.17 9.84
C LEU A 265 24.23 -1.30 9.40
N SER A 266 24.37 0.03 9.45
CA SER A 266 23.32 0.95 8.97
C SER A 266 23.15 0.90 7.44
N LEU A 267 24.24 0.77 6.67
CA LEU A 267 24.14 0.55 5.21
C LEU A 267 23.51 -0.80 4.85
N VAL A 268 23.83 -1.85 5.61
CA VAL A 268 23.21 -3.17 5.44
C VAL A 268 21.70 -3.09 5.73
N SER A 269 21.30 -2.38 6.78
CA SER A 269 19.89 -2.10 7.07
C SER A 269 19.22 -1.36 5.92
N ALA A 270 19.85 -0.29 5.42
CA ALA A 270 19.33 0.51 4.31
C ALA A 270 19.09 -0.34 3.05
N PHE A 271 20.00 -1.28 2.76
CA PHE A 271 19.88 -2.22 1.65
C PHE A 271 18.72 -3.20 1.84
N PHE A 272 18.59 -3.82 3.03
CA PHE A 272 17.47 -4.73 3.29
C PHE A 272 16.12 -4.01 3.30
N TYR A 273 16.09 -2.77 3.81
CA TYR A 273 14.91 -1.91 3.76
C TYR A 273 14.45 -1.68 2.32
N ALA A 274 15.36 -1.20 1.47
CA ALA A 274 15.09 -0.99 0.05
C ALA A 274 14.69 -2.29 -0.66
N SER A 275 15.34 -3.40 -0.31
CA SER A 275 15.07 -4.70 -0.89
C SER A 275 13.64 -5.15 -0.60
N TYR A 276 13.23 -5.23 0.67
CA TYR A 276 11.89 -5.71 0.98
C TYR A 276 10.81 -4.82 0.38
N LEU A 277 11.04 -3.50 0.32
CA LEU A 277 10.09 -2.56 -0.26
C LEU A 277 9.89 -2.78 -1.76
N VAL A 278 10.99 -2.92 -2.51
CA VAL A 278 10.94 -3.17 -3.96
C VAL A 278 10.39 -4.56 -4.26
N PHE A 279 10.81 -5.59 -3.51
CA PHE A 279 10.26 -6.94 -3.66
C PHE A 279 8.76 -6.97 -3.39
N LEU A 280 8.29 -6.35 -2.31
CA LEU A 280 6.86 -6.29 -1.97
C LEU A 280 6.05 -5.60 -3.08
N LYS A 281 6.54 -4.45 -3.56
CA LYS A 281 5.89 -3.71 -4.66
C LYS A 281 5.87 -4.50 -5.97
N ARG A 282 6.89 -5.32 -6.25
CA ARG A 282 6.93 -6.19 -7.43
C ARG A 282 6.01 -7.40 -7.32
N MET A 283 5.83 -7.95 -6.13
CA MET A 283 4.87 -9.04 -5.92
C MET A 283 3.43 -8.54 -5.95
N VAL A 284 3.22 -7.24 -5.67
CA VAL A 284 1.91 -6.59 -5.56
C VAL A 284 1.88 -5.32 -6.41
N ASP A 285 1.57 -5.49 -7.69
CA ASP A 285 1.59 -4.37 -8.64
C ASP A 285 0.52 -3.30 -8.37
N SER A 286 -0.63 -3.72 -7.83
CA SER A 286 -1.80 -2.89 -7.55
C SER A 286 -2.36 -3.17 -6.16
N GLU A 287 -2.86 -2.13 -5.50
CA GLU A 287 -3.55 -2.22 -4.21
C GLU A 287 -4.74 -3.19 -4.24
N GLU A 288 -5.43 -3.31 -5.37
CA GLU A 288 -6.61 -4.16 -5.52
C GLU A 288 -6.26 -5.67 -5.47
N LYS A 289 -5.00 -6.04 -5.73
CA LYS A 289 -4.56 -7.45 -5.74
C LYS A 289 -4.27 -8.00 -4.35
N LEU A 290 -3.95 -7.14 -3.39
CA LEU A 290 -3.53 -7.53 -2.04
C LEU A 290 -4.49 -7.00 -0.98
N GLU A 291 -5.09 -7.91 -0.22
CA GLU A 291 -5.78 -7.54 1.02
C GLU A 291 -4.77 -7.21 2.11
N ILE A 292 -4.50 -5.91 2.27
CA ILE A 292 -3.54 -5.36 3.25
C ILE A 292 -3.78 -5.90 4.68
N PRO A 293 -5.03 -5.97 5.20
CA PRO A 293 -5.27 -6.54 6.53
C PRO A 293 -4.81 -8.00 6.65
N MET A 294 -5.12 -8.85 5.66
CA MET A 294 -4.72 -10.25 5.70
C MET A 294 -3.20 -10.41 5.63
N PHE A 295 -2.55 -9.63 4.76
CA PHE A 295 -1.09 -9.60 4.65
C PHE A 295 -0.43 -9.26 5.99
N PHE A 296 -0.79 -8.15 6.62
CA PHE A 296 -0.23 -7.76 7.91
C PHE A 296 -0.64 -8.71 9.04
N GLY A 297 -1.83 -9.31 8.95
CA GLY A 297 -2.25 -10.37 9.85
C GLY A 297 -1.29 -11.56 9.87
N PHE A 298 -0.90 -12.06 8.70
CA PHE A 298 0.11 -13.12 8.59
C PHE A 298 1.50 -12.66 9.03
N VAL A 299 1.91 -11.42 8.70
CA VAL A 299 3.18 -10.85 9.19
C VAL A 299 3.22 -10.82 10.72
N GLY A 300 2.13 -10.38 11.36
CA GLY A 300 1.98 -10.38 12.82
C GLY A 300 2.05 -11.78 13.42
N LEU A 301 1.38 -12.75 12.78
CA LEU A 301 1.39 -14.15 13.21
C LEU A 301 2.80 -14.76 13.11
N PHE A 302 3.52 -14.54 12.01
CA PHE A 302 4.89 -15.02 11.86
C PHE A 302 5.82 -14.35 12.86
N ASN A 303 5.69 -13.05 13.09
CA ASN A 303 6.44 -12.34 14.12
C ASN A 303 6.17 -12.94 15.52
N PHE A 304 4.91 -13.17 15.87
CA PHE A 304 4.54 -13.78 17.15
C PHE A 304 5.19 -15.15 17.36
N ILE A 305 5.21 -16.01 16.33
CA ILE A 305 5.81 -17.36 16.41
C ILE A 305 7.34 -17.32 16.39
N LEU A 306 7.94 -16.52 15.51
CA LEU A 306 9.38 -16.53 15.24
C LEU A 306 10.19 -15.71 16.26
N LEU A 307 9.62 -14.63 16.82
CA LEU A 307 10.33 -13.76 17.77
C LEU A 307 10.18 -14.19 19.22
N TRP A 308 9.19 -15.05 19.54
CA TRP A 308 9.00 -15.60 20.88
C TRP A 308 10.28 -16.22 21.49
N PRO A 309 11.05 -17.07 20.77
CA PRO A 309 12.21 -17.74 21.36
C PRO A 309 13.32 -16.78 21.80
N THR A 310 13.37 -15.60 21.17
CA THR A 310 14.37 -14.57 21.45
C THR A 310 14.23 -14.02 22.87
N PHE A 311 13.05 -14.05 23.49
CA PHE A 311 12.88 -13.68 24.90
C PHE A 311 13.73 -14.52 25.84
N PHE A 312 13.80 -15.83 25.61
CA PHE A 312 14.60 -16.71 26.46
C PHE A 312 16.09 -16.39 26.32
N VAL A 313 16.55 -16.18 25.08
CA VAL A 313 17.94 -15.79 24.81
C VAL A 313 18.28 -14.48 25.53
N LEU A 314 17.45 -13.46 25.39
CA LEU A 314 17.64 -12.15 26.03
C LEU A 314 17.64 -12.24 27.56
N HIS A 315 16.76 -13.05 28.13
CA HIS A 315 16.65 -13.24 29.57
C HIS A 315 17.88 -13.97 30.15
N TYR A 316 18.31 -15.06 29.50
CA TYR A 316 19.50 -15.81 29.92
C TYR A 316 20.79 -15.01 29.74
N CYS A 317 20.90 -14.22 28.67
CA CYS A 317 22.02 -13.30 28.45
C CYS A 317 21.98 -12.03 29.34
N LYS A 318 20.90 -11.83 30.12
CA LYS A 318 20.66 -10.63 30.94
C LYS A 318 20.70 -9.32 30.15
N TRP A 319 20.45 -9.36 28.85
CA TRP A 319 20.37 -8.16 28.01
C TRP A 319 19.05 -7.43 28.23
N GLU A 320 17.96 -8.17 28.47
CA GLU A 320 16.67 -7.60 28.85
C GLU A 320 15.99 -8.54 29.85
N LEU A 321 15.88 -8.10 31.11
CA LEU A 321 15.14 -8.85 32.14
C LEU A 321 13.64 -8.70 31.89
N PHE A 322 12.91 -9.82 31.93
CA PHE A 322 11.46 -9.81 31.77
C PHE A 322 10.80 -9.25 33.04
N GLU A 323 10.08 -8.15 32.88
CA GLU A 323 9.33 -7.49 33.93
C GLU A 323 7.91 -7.21 33.43
N TRP A 324 6.92 -7.47 34.27
CA TRP A 324 5.52 -7.26 33.89
C TRP A 324 5.17 -5.77 33.94
N PRO A 325 4.60 -5.19 32.87
CA PRO A 325 4.26 -3.77 32.87
C PRO A 325 3.12 -3.41 33.82
N ASN A 326 3.14 -2.19 34.34
CA ASN A 326 2.04 -1.59 35.09
C ASN A 326 0.82 -1.30 34.19
N LYS A 327 -0.36 -1.06 34.80
CA LYS A 327 -1.61 -0.77 34.06
C LYS A 327 -1.47 0.44 33.12
N ASN A 328 -0.78 1.50 33.54
CA ASN A 328 -0.54 2.69 32.72
C ASN A 328 0.41 2.39 31.55
N GLN A 329 1.51 1.68 31.83
CA GLN A 329 2.46 1.23 30.81
C GLN A 329 1.78 0.36 29.75
N TRP A 330 0.92 -0.58 30.16
CA TRP A 330 0.09 -1.37 29.26
C TRP A 330 -0.82 -0.51 28.38
N CYS A 331 -1.51 0.47 28.97
CA CYS A 331 -2.38 1.37 28.23
C CYS A 331 -1.61 2.11 27.13
N PHE A 332 -0.48 2.73 27.48
CA PHE A 332 0.36 3.43 26.50
C PHE A 332 0.97 2.50 25.46
N LEU A 333 1.43 1.31 25.84
CA LEU A 333 1.96 0.30 24.91
C LEU A 333 0.89 -0.15 23.90
N ILE A 334 -0.34 -0.38 24.36
CA ILE A 334 -1.47 -0.80 23.51
C ILE A 334 -1.88 0.32 22.56
N ILE A 335 -2.04 1.55 23.06
CA ILE A 335 -2.40 2.71 22.23
C ILE A 335 -1.32 2.95 21.16
N ASN A 336 -0.05 2.93 21.58
CA ASN A 336 1.08 3.12 20.68
C ASN A 336 1.22 1.95 19.68
N GLY A 337 0.90 0.72 20.09
CA GLY A 337 0.85 -0.42 19.18
C GLY A 337 -0.27 -0.28 18.15
N LEU A 338 -1.49 0.01 18.57
CA LEU A 338 -2.64 0.13 17.67
C LEU A 338 -2.49 1.29 16.66
N ILE A 339 -2.10 2.47 17.14
CA ILE A 339 -2.01 3.67 16.29
C ILE A 339 -0.66 3.72 15.58
N GLY A 340 0.42 3.54 16.35
CA GLY A 340 1.80 3.75 15.90
C GLY A 340 2.39 2.58 15.12
N THR A 341 1.81 1.37 15.21
CA THR A 341 2.25 0.23 14.39
C THR A 341 1.14 -0.42 13.56
N VAL A 342 -0.01 -0.75 14.14
CA VAL A 342 -1.05 -1.48 13.40
C VAL A 342 -1.65 -0.60 12.29
N LEU A 343 -2.13 0.59 12.65
CA LEU A 343 -2.72 1.51 11.68
C LEU A 343 -1.67 2.13 10.75
N SER A 344 -0.54 2.58 11.30
CA SER A 344 0.50 3.28 10.53
C SER A 344 1.13 2.39 9.46
N GLU A 345 1.48 1.14 9.76
CA GLU A 345 2.10 0.21 8.79
C GLU A 345 1.11 -0.17 7.67
N ALA A 346 -0.17 -0.35 8.03
CA ALA A 346 -1.22 -0.60 7.04
C ALA A 346 -1.40 0.59 6.08
N LEU A 347 -1.45 1.81 6.63
CA LEU A 347 -1.54 3.03 5.83
C LEU A 347 -0.26 3.27 5.02
N TRP A 348 0.91 2.98 5.58
CA TRP A 348 2.20 3.10 4.90
C TRP A 348 2.25 2.21 3.67
N LEU A 349 1.88 0.93 3.82
CA LEU A 349 1.85 0.01 2.69
C LEU A 349 0.80 0.45 1.66
N TRP A 350 -0.37 0.91 2.11
CA TRP A 350 -1.40 1.40 1.21
C TRP A 350 -0.92 2.61 0.39
N GLY A 351 -0.28 3.58 1.04
CA GLY A 351 0.37 4.72 0.39
C GLY A 351 1.48 4.31 -0.57
N CYS A 352 2.29 3.31 -0.21
CA CYS A 352 3.32 2.74 -1.06
C CYS A 352 2.73 2.05 -2.31
N LEU A 353 1.61 1.34 -2.17
CA LEU A 353 0.93 0.68 -3.29
C LEU A 353 0.25 1.69 -4.23
N LEU A 354 -0.28 2.79 -3.70
CA LEU A 354 -0.87 3.90 -4.47
C LEU A 354 0.18 4.73 -5.24
N THR A 355 1.38 4.86 -4.67
CA THR A 355 2.51 5.62 -5.23
C THR A 355 3.60 4.69 -5.80
N SER A 356 4.87 5.07 -5.68
CA SER A 356 6.05 4.27 -6.05
C SER A 356 6.91 4.02 -4.83
N SER A 357 7.71 2.93 -4.86
CA SER A 357 8.63 2.59 -3.77
C SER A 357 9.60 3.74 -3.46
N LEU A 358 10.01 4.50 -4.48
CA LEU A 358 10.93 5.62 -4.30
C LEU A 358 10.27 6.81 -3.59
N ILE A 359 9.00 7.14 -3.89
CA ILE A 359 8.24 8.15 -3.15
C ILE A 359 8.11 7.74 -1.68
N ALA A 360 7.82 6.47 -1.39
CA ALA A 360 7.72 5.97 -0.02
C ALA A 360 9.05 6.11 0.75
N THR A 361 10.20 5.82 0.12
CA THR A 361 11.50 6.01 0.77
C THR A 361 11.87 7.48 1.00
N LEU A 362 11.49 8.37 0.08
CA LEU A 362 11.70 9.80 0.24
C LEU A 362 10.72 10.41 1.25
N ALA A 363 9.51 9.86 1.39
CA ALA A 363 8.59 10.24 2.47
C ALA A 363 9.20 9.94 3.84
N LEU A 364 9.76 8.75 4.05
CA LEU A 364 10.45 8.39 5.29
C LEU A 364 11.60 9.35 5.65
N SER A 365 12.25 9.95 4.64
CA SER A 365 13.29 10.96 4.88
C SER A 365 12.74 12.26 5.49
N LEU A 366 11.45 12.57 5.29
CA LEU A 366 10.76 13.72 5.90
C LEU A 366 10.48 13.51 7.38
N THR A 367 10.48 12.27 7.87
CA THR A 367 10.23 11.98 9.29
C THR A 367 11.27 12.66 10.20
N ILE A 368 12.54 12.77 9.77
CA ILE A 368 13.63 13.40 10.53
C ILE A 368 13.39 14.91 10.75
N PRO A 369 13.18 15.74 9.72
CA PRO A 369 12.87 17.14 9.95
C PRO A 369 11.53 17.33 10.68
N LEU A 370 10.56 16.45 10.43
CA LEU A 370 9.25 16.52 11.09
C LEU A 370 9.33 16.16 12.58
N SER A 371 10.25 15.26 12.97
CA SER A 371 10.53 14.97 14.39
C SER A 371 11.20 16.15 15.09
N ILE A 372 12.17 16.82 14.45
CA ILE A 372 12.81 18.02 15.02
C ILE A 372 11.79 19.15 15.18
N VAL A 373 10.87 19.32 14.22
CA VAL A 373 9.76 20.29 14.36
C VAL A 373 8.83 19.90 15.51
N SER A 374 8.52 18.62 15.68
CA SER A 374 7.74 18.14 16.83
C SER A 374 8.45 18.42 18.15
N ASP A 375 9.75 18.15 18.22
CA ASP A 375 10.60 18.47 19.38
C ASP A 375 10.61 19.98 19.67
N MET A 376 10.61 20.85 18.66
CA MET A 376 10.50 22.32 18.82
C MET A 376 9.12 22.76 19.35
N ILE A 377 8.04 22.09 18.96
CA ILE A 377 6.69 22.41 19.46
C ILE A 377 6.56 22.02 20.94
N LEU A 378 7.19 20.90 21.33
CA LEU A 378 7.12 20.35 22.69
C LEU A 378 8.19 20.94 23.63
N SER A 379 9.37 21.28 23.12
CA SER A 379 10.51 21.82 23.85
C SER A 379 10.74 23.27 23.46
N ILE A 380 10.89 24.19 24.42
CA ILE A 380 11.00 25.65 24.22
C ILE A 380 12.34 26.08 23.55
N CYS A 381 13.16 25.15 23.04
CA CYS A 381 14.45 25.46 22.42
C CYS A 381 14.31 25.63 20.90
N PRO A 382 14.69 26.79 20.33
CA PRO A 382 14.62 27.01 18.89
C PRO A 382 15.70 26.20 18.16
N PRO A 383 15.39 25.58 17.02
CA PRO A 383 16.37 24.86 16.20
C PRO A 383 17.41 25.83 15.61
N SER A 384 18.62 25.33 15.38
CA SER A 384 19.68 26.12 14.75
C SER A 384 19.32 26.52 13.31
N PHE A 385 19.86 27.63 12.81
CA PHE A 385 19.61 28.08 11.44
C PHE A 385 19.95 27.02 10.37
N LEU A 386 20.95 26.16 10.66
CA LEU A 386 21.39 25.08 9.79
C LEU A 386 20.29 24.04 9.52
N PHE A 387 19.39 23.82 10.49
CA PHE A 387 18.23 22.93 10.32
C PHE A 387 17.30 23.41 9.19
N TYR A 388 17.00 24.71 9.13
CA TYR A 388 16.11 25.26 8.09
C TYR A 388 16.75 25.16 6.71
N ILE A 389 18.07 25.40 6.60
CA ILE A 389 18.82 25.24 5.36
C ILE A 389 18.77 23.79 4.88
N GLY A 390 18.94 22.81 5.78
CA GLY A 390 18.91 21.39 5.42
C GLY A 390 17.52 20.85 5.09
N SER A 391 16.47 21.39 5.74
CA SER A 391 15.09 20.92 5.55
C SER A 391 14.49 21.31 4.19
N ILE A 392 14.87 22.47 3.64
CA ILE A 392 14.36 22.96 2.35
C ILE A 392 14.69 21.99 1.20
N PRO A 393 15.94 21.53 0.99
CA PRO A 393 16.28 20.53 -0.02
C PRO A 393 15.54 19.20 0.15
N VAL A 394 15.33 18.73 1.40
CA VAL A 394 14.60 17.47 1.65
C VAL A 394 13.15 17.59 1.17
N ILE A 395 12.44 18.65 1.54
CA ILE A 395 11.06 18.90 1.10
C ILE A 395 11.01 19.11 -0.42
N ALA A 396 11.94 19.89 -0.97
CA ALA A 396 12.03 20.14 -2.41
C ALA A 396 12.23 18.84 -3.21
N SER A 397 13.07 17.93 -2.72
CA SER A 397 13.31 16.63 -3.35
C SER A 397 12.04 15.77 -3.40
N PHE A 398 11.25 15.76 -2.31
CA PHE A 398 10.00 15.01 -2.21
C PHE A 398 8.92 15.57 -3.15
N VAL A 399 8.78 16.89 -3.22
CA VAL A 399 7.85 17.53 -4.16
C VAL A 399 8.28 17.29 -5.60
N PHE A 400 9.58 17.41 -5.89
CA PHE A 400 10.12 17.20 -7.22
C PHE A 400 9.91 15.77 -7.72
N ILE A 401 10.13 14.74 -6.89
CA ILE A 401 9.86 13.36 -7.29
C ILE A 401 8.37 13.09 -7.49
N THR A 402 7.51 13.69 -6.65
CA THR A 402 6.06 13.55 -6.75
C THR A 402 5.57 14.12 -8.09
N PHE A 403 6.10 15.29 -8.48
CA PHE A 403 5.86 15.89 -9.78
C PHE A 403 6.38 15.03 -10.94
N LEU A 404 7.60 14.50 -10.82
CA LEU A 404 8.21 13.66 -11.85
C LEU A 404 7.41 12.36 -12.09
N THR A 405 6.82 11.81 -11.04
CA THR A 405 5.98 10.60 -11.10
C THR A 405 4.59 10.89 -11.67
N HIS A 406 4.13 12.14 -11.60
CA HIS A 406 2.88 12.55 -12.25
C HIS A 406 3.01 12.58 -13.78
N TYR A 407 4.12 13.12 -14.30
CA TYR A 407 4.36 13.33 -15.73
C TYR A 407 5.21 12.23 -16.38
N ASP A 408 4.82 10.95 -16.21
CA ASP A 408 5.49 9.76 -16.76
C ASP A 408 6.39 10.02 -17.98
N ASN A 409 7.66 9.60 -17.89
CA ASN A 409 8.70 9.70 -18.93
C ASN A 409 9.28 11.10 -19.20
N MET A 410 8.93 12.13 -18.45
CA MET A 410 9.64 13.41 -18.51
C MET A 410 10.98 13.33 -17.79
N ASP A 411 12.08 13.41 -18.54
CA ASP A 411 13.44 13.54 -18.00
C ASP A 411 14.00 14.94 -18.28
N PRO A 412 13.54 15.97 -17.55
CA PRO A 412 13.96 17.35 -17.78
C PRO A 412 15.47 17.53 -17.65
N VAL A 413 16.11 16.80 -16.72
CA VAL A 413 17.56 16.87 -16.53
C VAL A 413 18.28 16.27 -17.72
N LEU A 414 17.87 15.09 -18.20
CA LEU A 414 18.52 14.46 -19.36
C LEU A 414 18.36 15.32 -20.61
N GLN A 415 17.19 15.94 -20.81
CA GLN A 415 16.95 16.88 -21.91
C GLN A 415 17.83 18.15 -21.77
N GLY A 416 17.96 18.68 -20.55
CA GLY A 416 18.85 19.81 -20.27
C GLY A 416 20.32 19.48 -20.54
N VAL A 417 20.80 18.33 -20.08
CA VAL A 417 22.18 17.86 -20.31
C VAL A 417 22.43 17.64 -21.81
N LYS A 418 21.50 17.01 -22.53
CA LYS A 418 21.61 16.86 -23.99
C LYS A 418 21.66 18.20 -24.71
N LYS A 419 20.87 19.19 -24.27
CA LYS A 419 20.88 20.54 -24.85
C LYS A 419 22.19 21.29 -24.57
N VAL A 420 22.77 21.12 -23.39
CA VAL A 420 24.08 21.70 -23.04
C VAL A 420 25.21 21.01 -23.83
N LEU A 421 25.14 19.68 -23.99
CA LEU A 421 26.11 18.93 -24.78
C LEU A 421 26.00 19.24 -26.28
N SER A 422 24.79 19.37 -26.83
CA SER A 422 24.60 19.73 -28.24
C SER A 422 25.08 21.15 -28.55
N LEU A 423 24.91 22.10 -27.61
CA LEU A 423 25.49 23.44 -27.72
C LEU A 423 27.03 23.41 -27.73
N SER A 424 27.65 22.42 -27.09
CA SER A 424 29.11 22.22 -27.11
C SER A 424 29.60 21.48 -28.36
N GLU A 425 28.73 20.75 -29.07
CA GLU A 425 29.03 20.05 -30.33
C GLU A 425 28.87 20.97 -31.55
N GLU A 426 27.96 21.93 -31.49
CA GLU A 426 27.75 22.97 -32.52
C GLU A 426 29.01 23.85 -32.71
N GLU A 427 29.80 24.09 -31.65
CA GLU A 427 31.08 24.80 -31.75
C GLU A 427 32.18 23.99 -32.48
N ARG A 428 32.04 22.67 -32.64
CA ARG A 428 33.09 21.81 -33.22
C ARG A 428 32.83 21.35 -34.66
N LEU A 429 31.58 21.47 -35.14
CA LEU A 429 31.17 21.04 -36.49
C LEU A 429 31.11 22.19 -37.52
N THR A 430 31.23 23.44 -37.08
CA THR A 430 31.00 24.61 -37.95
C THR A 430 32.13 24.92 -38.93
N GLU A 431 33.35 24.36 -38.77
CA GLU A 431 34.45 24.61 -39.73
C GLU A 431 34.52 23.61 -40.90
N SER A 432 34.03 22.37 -40.75
CA SER A 432 34.24 21.32 -41.78
C SER A 432 33.17 21.28 -42.88
N GLU A 433 31.95 21.79 -42.64
CA GLU A 433 30.86 21.71 -43.62
C GLU A 433 30.76 22.93 -44.56
N ILE A 434 31.46 24.02 -44.24
CA ILE A 434 31.43 25.26 -45.05
C ILE A 434 32.26 25.10 -46.33
N GLU A 435 33.30 24.26 -46.35
CA GLU A 435 34.13 24.05 -47.54
C GLU A 435 33.47 23.16 -48.63
N GLN A 436 32.37 22.48 -48.33
CA GLN A 436 31.79 21.47 -49.24
C GLN A 436 30.46 21.85 -49.91
N ARG A 437 30.03 23.12 -49.79
CA ARG A 437 28.75 23.59 -50.38
C ARG A 437 28.89 24.65 -51.48
N GLU A 438 30.07 24.81 -52.08
CA GLU A 438 30.20 25.60 -53.31
C GLU A 438 30.24 24.72 -54.57
N SER A 439 29.15 24.83 -55.32
CA SER A 439 28.99 24.61 -56.76
C SER A 439 28.86 23.17 -57.30
N LEU A 440 27.66 22.89 -57.84
CA LEU A 440 27.45 22.50 -59.24
C LEU A 440 25.95 22.26 -59.46
N ILE A 441 25.24 23.29 -59.93
CA ILE A 441 24.11 23.25 -60.90
C ILE A 441 23.61 24.70 -61.01
N ASN A 442 24.15 25.43 -61.98
CA ASN A 442 23.43 26.49 -62.67
C ASN A 442 23.06 25.87 -64.02
N VAL A 443 21.80 25.49 -64.21
CA VAL A 443 21.28 25.14 -65.54
C VAL A 443 19.95 25.86 -65.72
N ASN A 444 19.96 26.74 -66.72
CA ASN A 444 18.85 27.50 -67.30
C ASN A 444 17.56 26.70 -67.44
N GLU A 445 16.44 27.34 -67.11
CA GLU A 445 15.15 27.11 -67.78
C GLU A 445 14.58 28.47 -68.20
N ASP A 446 15.06 28.97 -69.34
CA ASP A 446 14.25 29.76 -70.26
C ASP A 446 13.64 28.76 -71.25
N HIS A 447 12.31 28.58 -71.26
CA HIS A 447 11.50 28.32 -72.46
C HIS A 447 9.99 28.20 -72.11
N GLU A 448 9.20 29.07 -72.77
CA GLU A 448 7.76 28.98 -73.09
C GLU A 448 6.77 29.11 -71.90
N ALA A 449 5.83 30.07 -71.85
CA ALA A 449 5.04 30.70 -72.91
C ALA A 449 4.64 32.15 -72.59
#